data_AF-A0A3N1X4R6-F1
#
_entry.id   AF-A0A3N1X4R6-F1
#
_cell.length_a   1.000
_cell.length_b   1.000
_cell.length_c   1.000
_cell.angle_alpha   90.00
_cell.angle_beta   90.00
_cell.angle_gamma   90.00
#
_symmetry.space_group_name_H-M   'P 1'
#
loop_
_entity.id
_entity.type
_entity.pdbx_description
1 polymer ?
#
loop_
_entity_poly.entity_id
_entity_poly.type
_entity_poly.pdbx_seq_one_letter_code
_entity_poly.pdbx_strand_id
1 'polypeptide(L)'
;MDSELKNELILCSIKSHKEIKKSTVAVNFISNLFLSSATGRIADDFIISLTKDNLYIEAYWYTTWGGLPDKLYTEKFSRNQIQEFEVRNEEENEIIEITPSGKKKMVFIRYNKDGDNLGQLMKKLFHEEF
;
A
#
# COMPACT_ATOMS: atom_id res chain seq x y z
N MET A 1 -2.80 -10.54 14.32
CA MET A 1 -2.27 -11.10 13.06
C MET A 1 -3.40 -11.83 12.35
N ASP A 2 -3.76 -11.33 11.17
CA ASP A 2 -4.95 -11.77 10.44
C ASP A 2 -4.81 -13.20 9.91
N SER A 3 -5.91 -13.95 9.79
CA SER A 3 -5.88 -15.38 9.44
C SER A 3 -5.32 -15.65 8.04
N GLU A 4 -5.35 -14.68 7.13
CA GLU A 4 -4.93 -14.85 5.73
C GLU A 4 -3.41 -14.78 5.51
N LEU A 5 -2.66 -14.12 6.39
CA LEU A 5 -1.19 -14.06 6.34
C LEU A 5 -0.52 -15.19 7.13
N LYS A 6 -1.26 -15.89 8.01
CA LYS A 6 -0.70 -16.89 8.95
C LYS A 6 -0.04 -18.10 8.29
N ASN A 7 -0.35 -18.38 7.03
CA ASN A 7 0.14 -19.57 6.33
C ASN A 7 1.12 -19.23 5.19
N GLU A 8 1.47 -17.96 4.99
CA GLU A 8 2.37 -17.53 3.92
C GLU A 8 3.66 -16.92 4.52
N LEU A 9 4.81 -17.26 3.94
CA LEU A 9 6.07 -16.64 4.31
C LEU A 9 6.13 -15.23 3.71
N ILE A 10 6.23 -14.22 4.58
CA ILE A 10 6.41 -12.82 4.17
C ILE A 10 7.87 -12.64 3.74
N LEU A 11 8.08 -12.28 2.48
CA LEU A 11 9.39 -11.95 1.92
C LEU A 11 9.81 -10.53 2.31
N CYS A 12 8.87 -9.59 2.26
CA CYS A 12 9.11 -8.20 2.60
C CYS A 12 7.81 -7.52 3.04
N SER A 13 7.91 -6.56 3.95
CA SER A 13 6.79 -5.71 4.36
C SER A 13 7.26 -4.29 4.59
N ILE A 14 6.54 -3.31 4.03
CA ILE A 14 6.87 -1.89 4.14
C ILE A 14 5.65 -1.10 4.57
N LYS A 15 5.89 -0.12 5.45
CA LYS A 15 4.92 0.93 5.76
C LYS A 15 4.95 2.00 4.69
N SER A 16 3.78 2.47 4.32
CA SER A 16 3.56 3.48 3.31
C SER A 16 2.33 4.31 3.67
N HIS A 17 2.12 5.40 2.97
CA HIS A 17 0.95 6.26 3.11
C HIS A 17 0.45 6.72 1.74
N LYS A 18 -0.70 7.39 1.71
CA LYS A 18 -1.17 8.13 0.52
C LYS A 18 -1.18 9.62 0.84
N GLU A 19 -0.62 10.44 -0.05
CA GLU A 19 -0.69 11.90 0.14
C GLU A 19 -2.07 12.43 -0.27
N ILE A 20 -2.79 13.02 0.69
CA ILE A 20 -4.05 13.73 0.42
C ILE A 20 -3.74 15.19 0.10
N LYS A 21 -3.25 15.47 -1.11
CA LYS A 21 -3.10 16.86 -1.58
C LYS A 21 -4.48 17.47 -1.84
N LYS A 22 -4.90 18.45 -1.02
CA LYS A 22 -6.14 19.24 -1.20
C LYS A 22 -6.25 19.91 -2.58
N SER A 23 -5.14 20.20 -3.26
CA SER A 23 -5.11 20.82 -4.59
C SER A 23 -5.17 19.82 -5.75
N THR A 24 -5.13 18.51 -5.48
CA THR A 24 -5.16 17.43 -6.49
C THR A 24 -6.33 16.48 -6.26
N VAL A 25 -7.46 17.00 -5.75
CA VAL A 25 -8.74 16.27 -5.72
C VAL A 25 -9.23 15.93 -7.15
N ALA A 26 -8.61 16.48 -8.19
CA ALA A 26 -9.04 16.36 -9.58
C ALA A 26 -8.43 15.19 -10.40
N VAL A 27 -7.54 14.35 -9.86
CA VAL A 27 -6.96 13.25 -10.65
C VAL A 27 -7.04 11.89 -9.92
N ASN A 28 -8.24 11.29 -10.01
CA ASN A 28 -8.42 9.87 -10.35
C ASN A 28 -8.42 8.72 -9.32
N PHE A 29 -8.33 8.88 -7.99
CA PHE A 29 -8.27 7.66 -7.15
C PHE A 29 -9.26 7.44 -6.00
N ILE A 30 -10.16 8.35 -5.62
CA ILE A 30 -10.99 8.04 -4.44
C ILE A 30 -12.41 8.60 -4.51
N SER A 31 -13.27 7.99 -5.33
CA SER A 31 -14.72 8.17 -5.18
C SER A 31 -15.41 6.95 -4.56
N ASN A 32 -14.89 5.73 -4.70
CA ASN A 32 -15.54 4.54 -4.16
C ASN A 32 -14.98 4.04 -2.82
N LEU A 33 -13.78 4.46 -2.41
CA LEU A 33 -13.22 4.07 -1.11
C LEU A 33 -13.63 5.01 0.05
N PHE A 34 -14.20 6.18 -0.27
CA PHE A 34 -14.64 7.19 0.70
C PHE A 34 -16.18 7.25 0.87
N LEU A 35 -16.92 6.34 0.23
CA LEU A 35 -18.38 6.26 0.36
C LEU A 35 -18.85 5.41 1.55
N SER A 36 -17.94 4.91 2.38
CA SER A 36 -18.27 4.44 3.74
C SER A 36 -18.48 5.64 4.68
N SER A 37 -19.53 6.40 4.37
CA SER A 37 -20.48 7.05 5.27
C SER A 37 -20.10 7.18 6.77
N ALA A 38 -20.08 8.45 7.21
CA ALA A 38 -20.58 8.94 8.50
C ALA A 38 -19.65 9.06 9.73
N THR A 39 -18.34 8.88 9.63
CA THR A 39 -17.41 9.31 10.69
C THR A 39 -16.10 9.78 10.06
N GLY A 40 -15.67 11.02 10.31
CA GLY A 40 -14.50 11.67 9.68
C GLY A 40 -13.16 11.00 9.96
N ARG A 41 -12.96 9.81 9.39
CA ARG A 41 -11.83 8.91 9.58
C ARG A 41 -11.15 8.75 8.22
N ILE A 42 -9.90 9.19 8.14
CA ILE A 42 -9.08 9.11 6.94
C ILE A 42 -8.09 7.97 7.13
N ALA A 43 -8.02 7.06 6.17
CA ALA A 43 -6.98 6.04 6.13
C ALA A 43 -5.76 6.62 5.40
N ASP A 44 -4.76 7.03 6.17
CA ASP A 44 -3.50 7.55 5.63
C ASP A 44 -2.40 6.48 5.61
N ASP A 45 -2.46 5.47 6.49
CA ASP A 45 -1.40 4.47 6.63
C ASP A 45 -1.75 3.13 5.97
N PHE A 46 -0.78 2.60 5.24
CA PHE A 46 -0.87 1.35 4.52
C PHE A 46 0.36 0.47 4.79
N ILE A 47 0.14 -0.82 4.98
CA ILE A 47 1.22 -1.82 4.99
C ILE A 47 1.12 -2.64 3.71
N ILE A 48 2.18 -2.63 2.93
CA ILE A 48 2.32 -3.47 1.74
C ILE A 48 3.19 -4.66 2.14
N SER A 49 2.67 -5.88 2.00
CA SER A 49 3.40 -7.10 2.32
C SER A 49 3.47 -8.01 1.09
N LEU A 50 4.68 -8.44 0.75
CA LEU A 50 4.96 -9.36 -0.35
C LEU A 50 5.23 -10.76 0.21
N THR A 51 4.54 -11.76 -0.33
CA THR A 51 4.82 -13.18 -0.12
C THR A 51 5.31 -13.80 -1.43
N LYS A 52 5.63 -15.09 -1.41
CA LYS A 52 5.99 -15.82 -2.64
C LYS A 52 4.91 -15.72 -3.72
N ASP A 53 3.64 -15.83 -3.35
CA ASP A 53 2.53 -15.96 -4.30
C ASP A 53 1.63 -14.72 -4.38
N ASN A 54 1.67 -13.85 -3.37
CA ASN A 54 0.69 -12.77 -3.21
C ASN A 54 1.31 -11.45 -2.78
N LEU A 55 0.60 -10.37 -3.09
CA LEU A 55 0.81 -9.02 -2.60
C LEU A 55 -0.40 -8.62 -1.77
N TYR A 56 -0.16 -8.21 -0.53
CA TYR A 56 -1.18 -7.76 0.41
C TYR A 56 -1.04 -6.27 0.65
N ILE A 57 -2.17 -5.58 0.69
CA ILE A 57 -2.26 -4.14 0.99
C ILE A 57 -3.25 -3.98 2.12
N GLU A 58 -2.74 -3.71 3.31
CA GLU A 58 -3.54 -3.49 4.52
C GLU A 58 -3.68 -1.99 4.76
N ALA A 59 -4.91 -1.50 4.86
CA ALA A 59 -5.18 -0.11 5.21
C ALA A 59 -5.49 -0.01 6.71
N TYR A 60 -4.87 0.96 7.37
CA TYR A 60 -5.09 1.26 8.78
C TYR A 60 -5.66 2.68 8.91
N TRP A 61 -6.53 2.86 9.89
CA TRP A 61 -7.10 4.17 10.20
C TRP A 61 -6.81 4.51 11.66
N TYR A 62 -6.55 5.80 11.91
CA TYR A 62 -6.41 6.32 13.26
C TYR A 62 -7.72 6.96 13.69
N THR A 63 -8.12 6.69 14.93
CA THR A 63 -9.13 7.54 15.58
C THR A 63 -8.51 8.90 15.88
N THR A 64 -9.26 9.98 15.68
CA THR A 64 -8.84 11.36 15.97
C THR A 64 -8.46 11.63 17.43
N TRP A 65 -8.63 10.64 18.32
CA TRP A 65 -8.46 10.76 19.77
C TRP A 65 -7.41 9.79 20.35
N GLY A 66 -6.39 9.42 19.57
CA GLY A 66 -5.24 8.69 20.09
C GLY A 66 -5.49 7.21 20.43
N GLY A 67 -6.55 6.61 19.88
CA GLY A 67 -6.74 5.17 19.93
C GLY A 67 -5.72 4.43 19.07
N LEU A 68 -5.55 3.13 19.35
CA LEU A 68 -4.71 2.24 18.53
C LEU A 68 -5.22 2.23 17.08
N PRO A 69 -4.32 2.22 16.08
CA PRO A 69 -4.72 2.08 14.69
C PRO A 69 -5.44 0.75 14.50
N ASP A 70 -6.69 0.83 14.03
CA ASP A 70 -7.46 -0.34 13.67
C ASP A 70 -7.25 -0.63 12.19
N LYS A 71 -7.20 -1.92 11.83
CA LYS A 71 -7.16 -2.30 10.43
C LYS A 71 -8.53 -2.11 9.81
N LEU A 72 -8.61 -1.35 8.71
CA LEU A 72 -9.84 -1.06 7.99
C LEU A 72 -10.19 -2.19 7.01
N TYR A 73 -9.23 -2.56 6.16
CA TYR A 73 -9.40 -3.61 5.16
C TYR A 73 -8.04 -4.19 4.72
N THR A 74 -8.10 -5.36 4.10
CA THR A 74 -6.97 -5.98 3.41
C THR A 74 -7.38 -6.27 1.97
N GLU A 75 -6.60 -5.77 1.01
CA GLU A 75 -6.67 -6.21 -0.38
C GLU A 75 -5.56 -7.22 -0.64
N LYS A 76 -5.94 -8.38 -1.18
CA LYS A 76 -5.03 -9.45 -1.60
C LYS A 76 -5.03 -9.56 -3.12
N PHE A 77 -3.84 -9.60 -3.70
CA PHE A 77 -3.63 -9.88 -5.12
C PHE A 77 -2.68 -11.06 -5.25
N SER A 78 -2.97 -12.01 -6.14
CA SER A 78 -1.91 -12.91 -6.58
C SER A 78 -0.89 -12.10 -7.38
N ARG A 79 0.40 -12.44 -7.30
CA ARG A 79 1.45 -11.73 -8.06
C ARG A 79 1.17 -11.75 -9.57
N ASN A 80 0.56 -12.81 -10.10
CA ASN A 80 0.17 -12.91 -11.50
C ASN A 80 -0.99 -11.96 -11.90
N GLN A 81 -1.70 -11.40 -10.93
CA GLN A 81 -2.74 -10.39 -11.14
C GLN A 81 -2.17 -8.97 -11.11
N ILE A 82 -0.88 -8.78 -10.86
CA ILE A 82 -0.24 -7.47 -10.93
C ILE A 82 0.43 -7.34 -12.30
N GLN A 83 -0.09 -6.41 -13.10
CA GLN A 83 0.45 -6.10 -14.42
C GLN A 83 1.75 -5.29 -14.32
N GLU A 84 1.83 -4.39 -13.34
CA GLU A 84 2.97 -3.49 -13.15
C GLU A 84 3.20 -3.27 -11.67
N PHE A 85 4.46 -3.40 -11.23
CA PHE A 85 4.94 -3.06 -9.90
C PHE A 85 6.21 -2.23 -10.05
N GLU A 86 6.07 -0.93 -9.84
CA GLU A 86 7.12 0.05 -10.07
C GLU A 86 7.40 0.86 -8.81
N VAL A 87 8.67 1.19 -8.62
CA VAL A 87 9.13 2.02 -7.50
C VAL A 87 10.15 3.01 -8.03
N ARG A 88 9.95 4.29 -7.73
CA ARG A 88 10.88 5.37 -8.06
C ARG A 88 11.20 6.20 -6.83
N ASN A 89 12.40 6.75 -6.78
CA ASN A 89 12.82 7.63 -5.70
C ASN A 89 12.51 9.08 -6.08
N GLU A 90 11.88 9.81 -5.18
CA GLU A 90 11.58 11.24 -5.29
C GLU A 90 11.98 11.92 -3.97
N GLU A 91 13.08 12.68 -3.99
CA GLU A 91 13.64 13.33 -2.80
C GLU A 91 13.85 12.36 -1.62
N GLU A 92 13.17 12.59 -0.50
CA GLU A 92 13.19 11.72 0.70
C GLU A 92 12.13 10.62 0.65
N ASN A 93 11.53 10.32 -0.52
CA ASN A 93 10.44 9.36 -0.67
C ASN A 93 10.72 8.29 -1.74
N GLU A 94 10.07 7.14 -1.58
CA GLU A 94 9.87 6.14 -2.62
C GLU A 94 8.38 6.14 -3.01
N ILE A 95 8.11 6.39 -4.29
CA ILE A 95 6.77 6.30 -4.87
C ILE A 95 6.58 4.90 -5.41
N ILE A 96 5.60 4.19 -4.85
CA ILE A 96 5.27 2.80 -5.15
C ILE A 96 3.99 2.80 -5.98
N GLU A 97 4.07 2.28 -7.20
CA GLU A 97 2.96 2.19 -8.13
C GLU A 97 2.63 0.73 -8.42
N ILE A 98 1.38 0.35 -8.21
CA ILE A 98 0.89 -1.02 -8.37
C ILE A 98 -0.32 -0.98 -9.30
N THR A 99 -0.24 -1.68 -10.43
CA THR A 99 -1.35 -1.78 -11.39
C THR A 99 -1.84 -3.22 -11.45
N PRO A 100 -2.96 -3.56 -10.77
CA PRO A 100 -3.56 -4.88 -10.92
C PRO A 100 -4.30 -5.01 -12.26
N SER A 101 -4.30 -6.21 -12.84
CA SER A 101 -4.99 -6.56 -14.08
C SER A 101 -6.47 -6.19 -14.03
N GLY A 102 -6.91 -5.36 -14.98
CA GLY A 102 -8.30 -4.90 -15.06
C GLY A 102 -8.71 -3.91 -13.96
N LYS A 103 -7.78 -3.45 -13.12
CA LYS A 103 -8.02 -2.41 -12.11
C LYS A 103 -7.19 -1.17 -12.41
N LYS A 104 -7.51 -0.06 -11.73
CA LYS A 104 -6.76 1.19 -11.85
C LYS A 104 -5.46 1.12 -11.04
N LYS A 105 -4.45 1.86 -11.50
CA LYS A 105 -3.15 2.02 -10.85
C LYS A 105 -3.26 2.65 -9.46
N MET A 106 -2.74 1.98 -8.45
CA MET A 106 -2.67 2.42 -7.07
C MET A 106 -1.30 3.03 -6.80
N VAL A 107 -1.26 4.17 -6.11
CA VAL A 107 -0.01 4.88 -5.76
C VAL A 107 0.09 4.99 -4.25
N PHE A 108 1.27 4.67 -3.73
CA PHE A 108 1.64 4.77 -2.32
C PHE A 108 2.98 5.47 -2.19
N ILE A 109 3.23 6.05 -1.02
CA ILE A 109 4.45 6.79 -0.72
C ILE A 109 5.08 6.18 0.51
N ARG A 110 6.35 5.85 0.43
CA ARG A 110 7.16 5.45 1.57
C ARG A 110 8.20 6.52 1.84
N TYR A 111 8.30 6.98 3.09
CA TYR A 111 9.38 7.86 3.49
C TYR A 111 10.70 7.07 3.57
N ASN A 112 11.72 7.58 2.90
CA ASN A 112 13.03 6.95 2.68
C ASN A 112 14.18 7.89 3.04
N LYS A 113 13.99 8.72 4.08
CA LYS A 113 15.00 9.68 4.56
C LYS A 113 16.33 9.02 4.93
N ASP A 114 16.25 7.81 5.50
CA ASP A 114 17.41 7.05 5.94
C ASP A 114 18.11 6.31 4.79
N GLY A 115 17.56 6.36 3.57
CA GLY A 115 18.18 5.80 2.36
C GLY A 115 18.28 4.27 2.33
N ASP A 116 17.45 3.56 3.09
CA ASP A 116 17.41 2.09 3.13
C ASP A 116 16.77 1.46 1.88
N ASN A 117 16.05 2.25 1.07
CA ASN A 117 15.44 1.88 -0.21
C ASN A 117 14.61 0.58 -0.15
N LEU A 118 13.84 0.38 0.92
CA LEU A 118 13.04 -0.84 1.10
C LEU A 118 11.97 -1.02 0.02
N GLY A 119 11.44 0.08 -0.55
CA GLY A 119 10.54 0.03 -1.69
C GLY A 119 11.22 -0.56 -2.92
N GLN A 120 12.43 -0.09 -3.25
CA GLN A 120 13.24 -0.65 -4.33
C GLN A 120 13.58 -2.13 -4.09
N LEU A 121 13.91 -2.50 -2.85
CA LEU A 121 14.15 -3.89 -2.49
C LEU A 121 12.90 -4.75 -2.72
N MET A 122 11.73 -4.27 -2.30
CA MET A 122 10.46 -4.95 -2.54
C MET A 122 10.17 -5.10 -4.03
N LYS A 123 10.42 -4.07 -4.86
CA LYS A 123 10.31 -4.16 -6.32
C LYS A 123 11.20 -5.26 -6.86
N LYS A 124 12.45 -5.33 -6.40
CA LYS A 124 13.39 -6.35 -6.85
C LYS A 124 12.88 -7.76 -6.51
N LEU A 125 12.47 -7.98 -5.26
CA LEU A 125 11.85 -9.24 -4.83
C LEU A 125 10.57 -9.56 -5.61
N PHE A 126 9.78 -8.55 -5.97
CA PHE A 126 8.57 -8.74 -6.76
C PHE A 126 8.87 -9.29 -8.18
N HIS A 127 10.04 -9.01 -8.74
CA HIS A 127 10.45 -9.48 -10.07
C HIS A 127 11.37 -10.72 -10.02
N GLU A 128 11.73 -11.20 -8.83
CA GLU A 128 12.46 -12.45 -8.65
C GLU A 128 11.52 -13.67 -8.79
N GLU A 129 11.98 -14.69 -9.51
CA GLU A 129 11.31 -15.99 -9.62
C GLU A 129 11.68 -16.86 -8.40
N PHE A 130 10.69 -17.50 -7.76
CA PHE A 130 10.86 -18.31 -6.54
C PHE A 130 10.27 -19.72 -6.68
#